data_AF-A0A2G6E1P0-F1
#
_entry.id   AF-A0A2G6E1P0-F1
#
_cell.length_a   1.000
_cell.length_b   1.000
_cell.length_c   1.000
_cell.angle_alpha   90.00
_cell.angle_beta   90.00
_cell.angle_gamma   90.00
#
_symmetry.space_group_name_H-M   'P 1'
#
loop_
_entity.id
_entity.type
_entity.pdbx_description
1 polymer ?
#
loop_
_entity_poly.entity_id
_entity_poly.type
_entity_poly.pdbx_seq_one_letter_code
_entity_poly.pdbx_strand_id
1 'polypeptide(L)'
;PFMIYAGLIQSWVEREARKCRREPEKRKLYEHKLFRFSRALAVDMYEQRSRRGGLYIPHAELTPFADDHGIELKKIELQSKSLLNRTAAGEYKFSHKSILEYFLAEQAFANAAFRRNFDFEGMDLARDFLREMIREGMS
;
A
#
# COMPACT_ATOMS: atom_id res chain seq x y z
N PRO A 1 -5.56 -16.26 -5.00
CA PRO A 1 -4.65 -15.19 -5.46
C PRO A 1 -4.01 -14.38 -4.33
N PHE A 2 -4.74 -14.12 -3.25
CA PHE A 2 -4.30 -13.35 -2.09
C PHE A 2 -2.91 -13.80 -1.56
N MET A 3 -2.71 -15.10 -1.32
CA MET A 3 -1.43 -15.62 -0.79
C MET A 3 -0.22 -15.29 -1.66
N ILE A 4 -0.39 -15.23 -2.98
CA ILE A 4 0.67 -14.84 -3.92
C ILE A 4 1.04 -13.37 -3.70
N TYR A 5 0.03 -12.50 -3.56
CA TYR A 5 0.24 -11.08 -3.30
C TYR A 5 0.80 -10.82 -1.91
N ALA A 6 0.33 -11.53 -0.87
CA ALA A 6 0.89 -11.46 0.47
C ALA A 6 2.40 -11.78 0.45
N GLY A 7 2.79 -12.88 -0.22
CA GLY A 7 4.20 -13.25 -0.38
C GLY A 7 5.02 -12.24 -1.21
N LEU A 8 4.42 -11.68 -2.28
CA LEU A 8 5.06 -10.66 -3.10
C LEU A 8 5.31 -9.36 -2.32
N ILE A 9 4.29 -8.88 -1.58
CA ILE A 9 4.37 -7.67 -0.76
C ILE A 9 5.37 -7.88 0.38
N GLN A 10 5.34 -9.03 1.05
CA GLN A 10 6.31 -9.35 2.10
C GLN A 10 7.75 -9.35 1.56
N SER A 11 7.98 -10.03 0.43
CA SER A 11 9.30 -10.06 -0.23
C SER A 11 9.77 -8.66 -0.63
N TRP A 12 8.84 -7.81 -1.06
CA TRP A 12 9.13 -6.41 -1.38
C TRP A 12 9.51 -5.61 -0.13
N VAL A 13 8.71 -5.68 0.93
CA VAL A 13 8.95 -4.97 2.20
C VAL A 13 10.31 -5.34 2.79
N GLU A 14 10.62 -6.64 2.86
CA GLU A 14 11.91 -7.12 3.36
C GLU A 14 13.08 -6.59 2.54
N ARG A 15 12.95 -6.62 1.21
CA ARG A 15 13.99 -6.13 0.31
C ARG A 15 14.26 -4.64 0.54
N GLU A 16 13.22 -3.82 0.68
CA GLU A 16 13.40 -2.39 0.89
C GLU A 16 13.93 -2.05 2.28
N ALA A 17 13.49 -2.78 3.31
CA ALA A 17 14.03 -2.61 4.66
C ALA A 17 15.51 -2.99 4.75
N ARG A 18 15.95 -4.08 4.10
CA ARG A 18 17.36 -4.49 4.04
C ARG A 18 18.27 -3.42 3.44
N LYS A 19 17.78 -2.60 2.51
CA LYS A 19 18.53 -1.49 1.93
C LYS A 19 18.59 -0.27 2.85
N CYS A 20 17.52 -0.03 3.61
CA CYS A 20 17.37 1.19 4.42
C CYS A 20 18.00 1.09 5.81
N ARG A 21 18.12 -0.13 6.38
CA ARG A 21 18.57 -0.38 7.75
C ARG A 21 19.45 -1.64 7.81
N ARG A 22 20.60 -1.53 8.46
CA ARG A 22 21.56 -2.64 8.59
C ARG A 22 21.32 -3.47 9.85
N GLU A 23 20.86 -2.82 10.93
CA GLU A 23 20.61 -3.46 12.21
C GLU A 23 19.29 -4.24 12.19
N PRO A 24 19.26 -5.52 12.61
CA PRO A 24 18.08 -6.38 12.52
C PRO A 24 16.81 -5.80 13.16
N GLU A 25 16.93 -5.21 14.35
CA GLU A 25 15.79 -4.62 15.07
C GLU A 25 15.21 -3.40 14.35
N LYS A 26 16.09 -2.50 13.89
CA LYS A 26 15.68 -1.33 13.10
C LYS A 26 15.07 -1.74 11.77
N ARG A 27 15.54 -2.85 11.19
CA ARG A 27 15.01 -3.40 9.95
C ARG A 27 13.58 -3.92 10.13
N LYS A 28 13.33 -4.78 11.13
CA LYS A 28 11.98 -5.29 11.43
C LYS A 28 10.99 -4.15 11.73
N LEU A 29 11.41 -3.16 12.50
CA LEU A 29 10.58 -1.97 12.75
C LEU A 29 10.25 -1.23 11.46
N TYR A 30 11.22 -1.08 10.56
CA TYR A 30 11.02 -0.43 9.27
C TYR A 30 10.12 -1.24 8.33
N GLU A 31 10.26 -2.57 8.30
CA GLU A 31 9.37 -3.48 7.55
C GLU A 31 7.91 -3.22 7.94
N HIS A 32 7.63 -3.21 9.25
CA HIS A 32 6.30 -2.95 9.79
C HIS A 32 5.77 -1.55 9.44
N LYS A 33 6.61 -0.52 9.58
CA LYS A 33 6.26 0.86 9.20
C LYS A 33 5.95 0.95 7.71
N LEU A 34 6.75 0.33 6.85
CA LEU A 34 6.61 0.38 5.40
C LEU A 34 5.32 -0.31 4.94
N PHE A 35 4.99 -1.47 5.52
CA PHE A 35 3.73 -2.15 5.25
C PHE A 35 2.53 -1.30 5.68
N ARG A 36 2.55 -0.75 6.90
CA ARG A 36 1.49 0.13 7.41
C ARG A 36 1.31 1.39 6.57
N PHE A 37 2.41 2.03 6.21
CA PHE A 37 2.41 3.18 5.30
C PHE A 37 1.79 2.82 3.95
N SER A 38 2.19 1.71 3.34
CA SER A 38 1.68 1.30 2.03
C SER A 38 0.17 1.02 2.08
N ARG A 39 -0.30 0.38 3.15
CA ARG A 39 -1.72 0.17 3.39
C ARG A 39 -2.49 1.48 3.61
N ALA A 40 -1.97 2.37 4.46
CA ALA A 40 -2.58 3.67 4.71
C ALA A 40 -2.64 4.51 3.43
N LEU A 41 -1.59 4.47 2.61
CA LEU A 41 -1.52 5.18 1.35
C LEU A 41 -2.56 4.66 0.34
N ALA A 42 -2.77 3.34 0.26
CA ALA A 42 -3.83 2.78 -0.58
C ALA A 42 -5.22 3.27 -0.17
N VAL A 43 -5.48 3.33 1.15
CA VAL A 43 -6.73 3.88 1.70
C VAL A 43 -6.89 5.36 1.36
N ASP A 44 -5.86 6.17 1.58
CA ASP A 44 -5.89 7.60 1.23
C ASP A 44 -6.15 7.82 -0.27
N MET A 45 -5.43 7.11 -1.14
CA MET A 45 -5.64 7.18 -2.59
C MET A 45 -7.07 6.82 -2.99
N TYR A 46 -7.68 5.85 -2.31
CA TYR A 46 -9.04 5.43 -2.57
C TYR A 46 -10.06 6.45 -2.06
N GLU A 47 -9.94 6.92 -0.82
CA GLU A 47 -10.89 7.85 -0.20
C GLU A 47 -10.86 9.22 -0.87
N GLN A 48 -9.67 9.66 -1.32
CA GLN A 48 -9.48 10.94 -2.00
C GLN A 48 -9.68 10.86 -3.52
N ARG A 49 -10.01 9.67 -4.07
CA ARG A 49 -10.06 9.45 -5.53
C ARG A 49 -11.01 10.39 -6.26
N SER A 50 -12.14 10.72 -5.65
CA SER A 50 -13.13 11.64 -6.25
C SER A 50 -12.63 13.08 -6.28
N ARG A 51 -11.93 13.52 -5.23
CA ARG A 51 -11.30 14.85 -5.17
C ARG A 51 -10.15 14.97 -6.17
N ARG A 52 -9.33 13.92 -6.28
CA ARG A 52 -8.15 13.88 -7.16
C ARG A 52 -8.49 13.51 -8.60
N GLY A 53 -9.67 12.96 -8.88
CA GLY A 53 -10.02 12.43 -10.20
C GLY A 53 -9.25 11.16 -10.58
N GLY A 54 -8.76 10.39 -9.59
CA GLY A 54 -8.04 9.16 -9.83
C GLY A 54 -7.34 8.57 -8.61
N LEU A 55 -6.79 7.36 -8.77
CA LEU A 55 -6.07 6.61 -7.74
C LEU A 55 -4.58 6.97 -7.74
N TYR A 56 -4.29 8.17 -7.25
CA TYR A 56 -2.93 8.68 -7.12
C TYR A 56 -2.83 9.63 -5.93
N ILE A 57 -1.60 10.02 -5.62
CA ILE A 57 -1.30 11.07 -4.65
C ILE A 57 -0.32 12.08 -5.28
N PRO A 58 -0.59 13.40 -5.22
CA PRO A 58 0.37 14.41 -5.63
C PRO A 58 1.63 14.38 -4.74
N HIS A 59 2.80 14.70 -5.29
CA HIS A 59 4.05 14.76 -4.51
C HIS A 59 3.95 15.65 -3.26
N ALA A 60 3.26 16.78 -3.38
CA ALA A 60 3.05 17.75 -2.31
C ALA A 60 2.22 17.18 -1.14
N GLU A 61 1.35 16.20 -1.41
CA GLU A 61 0.57 15.51 -0.39
C GLU A 61 1.31 14.26 0.14
N LEU A 62 2.10 13.59 -0.72
CA LEU A 62 2.85 12.38 -0.35
C LEU A 62 3.98 12.64 0.65
N THR A 63 4.66 13.79 0.53
CA THR A 63 5.78 14.13 1.42
C THR A 63 5.33 14.23 2.88
N PRO A 64 4.37 15.10 3.26
CA PRO A 64 3.90 15.18 4.64
C PRO A 64 3.26 13.85 5.10
N PHE A 65 2.55 13.14 4.20
CA PHE A 65 1.99 11.83 4.52
C PHE A 65 3.08 10.80 4.90
N ALA A 66 4.19 10.76 4.17
CA ALA A 66 5.31 9.88 4.48
C ALA A 66 5.98 10.23 5.82
N ASP A 67 6.13 11.53 6.10
CA ASP A 67 6.71 12.02 7.35
C ASP A 67 5.85 11.63 8.56
N ASP A 68 4.51 11.78 8.48
CA ASP A 68 3.56 11.38 9.53
C ASP A 68 3.62 9.87 9.83
N HIS A 69 3.95 9.06 8.82
CA HIS A 69 4.15 7.61 8.96
C HIS A 69 5.59 7.21 9.31
N GLY A 70 6.50 8.17 9.46
CA GLY A 70 7.91 7.93 9.78
C GLY A 70 8.67 7.19 8.67
N ILE A 71 8.32 7.48 7.41
CA ILE A 71 8.89 6.90 6.20
C ILE A 71 9.75 7.92 5.47
N GLU A 72 11.00 7.57 5.19
CA GLU A 72 11.92 8.41 4.43
C GLU A 72 11.67 8.27 2.92
N LEU A 73 10.78 9.07 2.37
CA LEU A 73 10.32 8.95 0.97
C LEU A 73 11.47 8.96 -0.05
N LYS A 74 12.49 9.81 0.14
CA LYS A 74 13.67 9.88 -0.75
C LYS A 74 14.38 8.53 -0.88
N LYS A 75 14.39 7.70 0.16
CA LYS A 75 15.02 6.37 0.12
C LYS A 75 14.20 5.37 -0.70
N ILE A 76 12.89 5.57 -0.81
CA ILE A 76 11.98 4.75 -1.60
C ILE A 76 12.00 5.18 -3.08
N GLU A 77 12.04 6.49 -3.34
CA GLU A 77 12.00 7.06 -4.71
C GLU A 77 13.26 6.80 -5.54
N LEU A 78 14.43 6.73 -4.91
CA LEU A 78 15.71 6.54 -5.60
C LEU A 78 15.92 5.10 -6.14
N GLN A 79 14.89 4.26 -6.14
CA GLN A 79 15.03 2.81 -6.31
C GLN A 79 14.33 2.29 -7.56
N SER A 80 15.06 1.55 -8.38
CA SER A 80 14.48 0.77 -9.48
C SER A 80 13.52 -0.28 -8.93
N LYS A 81 12.34 -0.43 -9.55
CA LYS A 81 11.26 -1.36 -9.14
C LYS A 81 10.63 -1.05 -7.77
N SER A 82 10.47 0.24 -7.48
CA SER A 82 9.67 0.74 -6.35
C SER A 82 8.20 0.29 -6.44
N LEU A 83 7.53 0.17 -5.29
CA LEU A 83 6.09 -0.08 -5.22
C LEU A 83 5.26 1.09 -5.75
N LEU A 84 5.85 2.29 -5.75
CA LEU A 84 5.27 3.51 -6.25
C LEU A 84 6.04 4.00 -7.49
N ASN A 85 5.30 4.42 -8.50
CA ASN A 85 5.85 5.03 -9.70
C ASN A 85 5.47 6.51 -9.73
N ARG A 86 6.47 7.36 -9.97
CA ARG A 86 6.26 8.78 -10.25
C ARG A 86 5.82 8.94 -11.71
N THR A 87 4.75 9.68 -11.95
CA THR A 87 4.25 10.01 -13.29
C THR A 87 4.96 11.25 -13.84
N ALA A 88 4.84 11.50 -15.14
CA ALA A 88 5.34 12.73 -15.77
C ALA A 88 4.72 14.00 -15.18
N ALA A 89 3.51 13.91 -14.63
CA ALA A 89 2.81 15.01 -13.95
C ALA A 89 3.29 15.23 -12.50
N GLY A 90 4.22 14.41 -11.99
CA GLY A 90 4.71 14.51 -10.61
C GLY A 90 3.79 13.88 -9.57
N GLU A 91 2.86 13.03 -10.00
CA GLU A 91 1.99 12.24 -9.13
C GLU A 91 2.62 10.87 -8.84
N TYR A 92 2.14 10.20 -7.80
CA TYR A 92 2.56 8.84 -7.46
C TYR A 92 1.38 7.89 -7.52
N LYS A 93 1.61 6.73 -8.12
CA LYS A 93 0.66 5.62 -8.21
C LYS A 93 1.34 4.34 -7.77
N PHE A 94 0.58 3.38 -7.26
CA PHE A 94 1.10 2.02 -7.13
C PHE A 94 1.55 1.51 -8.50
N SER A 95 2.65 0.77 -8.52
CA SER A 95 3.26 0.23 -9.73
C SER A 95 2.31 -0.70 -10.49
N HIS A 96 1.43 -1.39 -9.75
CA HIS A 96 0.31 -2.14 -10.29
C HIS A 96 -0.96 -1.87 -9.49
N LYS A 97 -2.10 -1.75 -10.17
CA LYS A 97 -3.41 -1.56 -9.54
C LYS A 97 -3.75 -2.69 -8.56
N SER A 98 -3.37 -3.93 -8.88
CA SER A 98 -3.60 -5.10 -8.03
C SER A 98 -2.92 -5.01 -6.66
N ILE A 99 -1.83 -4.26 -6.53
CA ILE A 99 -1.17 -4.00 -5.25
C ILE A 99 -2.02 -3.06 -4.39
N LEU A 100 -2.57 -2.00 -4.98
CA LEU A 100 -3.53 -1.12 -4.31
C LEU A 100 -4.76 -1.92 -3.88
N GLU A 101 -5.31 -2.74 -4.78
CA GLU A 101 -6.48 -3.58 -4.50
C GLU A 101 -6.22 -4.60 -3.39
N TYR A 102 -5.01 -5.17 -3.30
CA TYR A 102 -4.58 -6.01 -2.19
C TYR A 102 -4.65 -5.26 -0.85
N PHE A 103 -4.07 -4.06 -0.75
CA PHE A 103 -4.09 -3.29 0.49
C PHE A 103 -5.49 -2.81 0.89
N LEU A 104 -6.35 -2.51 -0.08
CA LEU A 104 -7.75 -2.17 0.18
C LEU A 104 -8.52 -3.39 0.70
N ALA A 105 -8.27 -4.58 0.15
CA ALA A 105 -8.84 -5.83 0.67
C ALA A 105 -8.37 -6.11 2.11
N GLU A 106 -7.07 -5.97 2.40
CA GLU A 106 -6.51 -6.07 3.75
C GLU A 106 -7.17 -5.07 4.72
N GLN A 107 -7.45 -3.85 4.25
CA GLN A 107 -8.17 -2.85 5.04
C GLN A 107 -9.62 -3.27 5.30
N ALA A 108 -10.35 -3.70 4.28
CA ALA A 108 -11.73 -4.15 4.41
C ALA A 108 -11.85 -5.44 5.25
N PHE A 109 -10.83 -6.29 5.24
CA PHE A 109 -10.80 -7.48 6.06
C PHE A 109 -10.70 -7.12 7.54
N ALA A 110 -9.71 -6.29 7.92
CA ALA A 110 -9.47 -5.96 9.32
C ALA A 110 -10.37 -4.86 9.89
N ASN A 111 -11.03 -4.04 9.06
CA ASN A 111 -11.85 -2.91 9.49
C ASN A 111 -13.27 -3.00 8.90
N ALA A 112 -14.21 -3.44 9.74
CA ALA A 112 -15.61 -3.58 9.35
C ALA A 112 -16.26 -2.23 8.97
N ALA A 113 -15.84 -1.11 9.56
CA ALA A 113 -16.37 0.21 9.21
C ALA A 113 -15.93 0.64 7.81
N PHE A 114 -14.64 0.44 7.47
CA PHE A 114 -14.15 0.64 6.12
C PHE A 114 -14.89 -0.27 5.13
N ARG A 115 -15.00 -1.57 5.43
CA ARG A 115 -15.68 -2.54 4.56
C ARG A 115 -17.11 -2.17 4.21
N ARG A 116 -17.88 -1.64 5.18
CA ARG A 116 -19.27 -1.22 4.94
C ARG A 116 -19.38 -0.08 3.92
N ASN A 117 -18.39 0.79 3.87
CA ASN A 117 -18.38 1.96 2.99
C ASN A 117 -17.52 1.75 1.74
N PHE A 118 -16.87 0.59 1.61
CA PHE A 118 -15.98 0.30 0.50
C PHE A 118 -16.79 -0.08 -0.73
N ASP A 119 -16.76 0.80 -1.73
CA ASP A 119 -17.32 0.57 -3.05
C ASP A 119 -16.31 -0.19 -3.93
N PHE A 120 -16.73 -1.40 -4.34
CA PHE A 120 -15.94 -2.32 -5.14
C PHE A 120 -16.06 -2.06 -6.66
N GLU A 121 -16.77 -1.01 -7.09
CA GLU A 121 -16.80 -0.64 -8.50
C GLU A 121 -15.38 -0.32 -8.99
N GLY A 122 -14.95 -1.02 -10.04
CA GLY A 122 -13.58 -0.93 -10.54
C GLY A 122 -12.52 -1.49 -9.58
N MET A 123 -12.88 -2.28 -8.56
CA MET A 123 -11.96 -2.93 -7.60
C MET A 123 -12.21 -4.45 -7.52
N ASP A 124 -12.31 -5.10 -8.68
CA ASP A 124 -12.66 -6.52 -8.79
C ASP A 124 -11.68 -7.44 -8.05
N LEU A 125 -10.38 -7.15 -8.14
CA LEU A 125 -9.36 -7.96 -7.46
C LEU A 125 -9.43 -7.77 -5.95
N ALA A 126 -9.77 -6.57 -5.47
CA ALA A 126 -9.96 -6.32 -4.04
C ALA A 126 -11.13 -7.16 -3.48
N ARG A 127 -12.21 -7.30 -4.27
CA ARG A 127 -13.37 -8.13 -3.95
C ARG A 127 -12.97 -9.59 -3.82
N ASP A 128 -12.20 -10.10 -4.78
CA ASP A 128 -11.75 -11.49 -4.80
C ASP A 128 -10.78 -11.78 -3.66
N PHE A 129 -9.80 -10.89 -3.40
CA PHE A 129 -8.91 -11.00 -2.25
C PHE A 129 -9.67 -11.04 -0.94
N LEU A 130 -10.64 -10.14 -0.73
CA LEU A 130 -11.43 -10.13 0.51
C LEU A 130 -12.23 -11.42 0.70
N ARG A 131 -12.83 -11.95 -0.36
CA ARG A 131 -13.56 -13.23 -0.31
C ARG A 131 -12.64 -14.39 0.09
N GLU A 132 -11.42 -14.42 -0.45
CA GLU A 132 -10.42 -15.42 -0.11
C GLU A 132 -9.97 -15.30 1.36
N MET A 133 -9.67 -14.10 1.83
CA MET A 133 -9.28 -13.84 3.23
C MET A 133 -10.37 -14.31 4.22
N ILE A 134 -11.65 -14.03 3.92
CA ILE A 134 -12.79 -14.46 4.74
C ILE A 134 -12.91 -16.00 4.73
N ARG A 135 -12.77 -16.63 3.56
CA ARG A 135 -12.88 -18.09 3.41
C ARG A 135 -11.76 -18.83 4.16
N GLU A 136 -10.54 -18.29 4.13
CA GLU A 136 -9.36 -18.92 4.73
C GLU A 136 -9.21 -18.63 6.23
N GLY A 137 -10.12 -17.83 6.81
CA GLY A 137 -10.27 -17.73 8.26
C GLY A 137 -9.05 -17.15 8.98
N MET A 138 -8.35 -16.19 8.38
CA MET A 138 -7.26 -15.51 9.08
C MET A 138 -7.80 -14.63 10.21
N SER A 139 -7.86 -15.16 11.43
CA SER A 139 -8.04 -14.40 12.68
C SER A 139 -6.70 -14.08 13.31
#